data_AF-A0A6N6JY46-F1
#
_entry.id   AF-A0A6N6JY46-F1
#
_cell.length_a   1.000
_cell.length_b   1.000
_cell.length_c   1.000
_cell.angle_alpha   90.00
_cell.angle_beta   90.00
_cell.angle_gamma   90.00
#
_symmetry.space_group_name_H-M   'P 1'
#
loop_
_entity.id
_entity.type
_entity.pdbx_description
1 polymer ?
#
loop_
_entity_poly.entity_id
_entity_poly.type
_entity_poly.pdbx_seq_one_letter_code
_entity_poly.pdbx_strand_id
1 'polypeptide(L)'
;MITLLQICRWLYRTLNSDVRPWQIGVAVLLGALAGLLPLGLGTLVVFLAILLINCHFGTAFFAFGIFRLMAWPLQLVLIRPLGAAFTDHLPQAGKDFLVQAATTPVLSLFRLDYFDVAGGFALWLLLALPLLIFTTLFFRRYQDVLTQKLAQSRVMKVLSQIWLFKALRYVFVG
;
A
#
# COMPACT_ATOMS: atom_id res chain seq x y z
N MET A 1 1.72 -18.46 -24.29
CA MET A 1 2.92 -17.66 -23.92
C MET A 1 2.73 -16.16 -24.14
N ILE A 2 1.98 -15.72 -25.16
CA ILE A 2 1.72 -14.30 -25.46
C ILE A 2 0.95 -13.57 -24.33
N THR A 3 0.03 -14.25 -23.65
CA THR A 3 -0.81 -13.66 -22.57
C THR A 3 -0.02 -13.30 -21.31
N LEU A 4 0.90 -14.15 -20.86
CA LEU A 4 1.66 -13.91 -19.62
C LEU A 4 2.67 -12.76 -19.79
N LEU A 5 3.34 -12.71 -20.95
CA LEU A 5 4.20 -11.59 -21.34
C LEU A 5 3.43 -10.28 -21.47
N GLN A 6 2.20 -10.32 -22.02
CA GLN A 6 1.32 -9.15 -22.09
C GLN A 6 0.89 -8.66 -20.71
N ILE A 7 0.55 -9.55 -19.79
CA ILE A 7 0.23 -9.19 -18.40
C ILE A 7 1.43 -8.57 -17.71
N CYS A 8 2.63 -9.15 -17.86
CA CYS A 8 3.86 -8.59 -17.30
C CYS A 8 4.19 -7.21 -17.92
N ARG A 9 4.00 -7.03 -19.23
CA ARG A 9 4.16 -5.73 -19.92
C ARG A 9 3.15 -4.70 -19.44
N TRP A 10 1.88 -5.07 -19.34
CA TRP A 10 0.82 -4.21 -18.84
C TRP A 10 1.07 -3.80 -17.38
N LEU A 11 1.46 -4.75 -16.54
CA LEU A 11 1.85 -4.51 -15.15
C LEU A 11 3.04 -3.55 -15.11
N TYR A 12 4.11 -3.81 -15.86
CA TYR A 12 5.29 -2.94 -15.91
C TYR A 12 4.98 -1.52 -16.40
N ARG A 13 4.18 -1.36 -17.46
CA ARG A 13 3.79 -0.04 -17.97
C ARG A 13 2.91 0.71 -16.97
N THR A 14 2.01 0.02 -16.28
CA THR A 14 1.20 0.59 -15.21
C THR A 14 2.08 1.04 -14.03
N LEU A 15 3.11 0.23 -13.70
CA LEU A 15 4.13 0.50 -12.69
C LEU A 15 5.17 1.58 -13.09
N ASN A 16 5.15 2.08 -14.33
CA ASN A 16 6.17 3.01 -14.83
C ASN A 16 5.56 4.16 -15.66
N SER A 17 4.25 4.39 -15.51
CA SER A 17 3.53 5.49 -16.15
C SER A 17 3.96 6.85 -15.57
N ASP A 18 3.65 7.97 -16.25
CA ASP A 18 3.95 9.31 -15.72
C ASP A 18 3.20 9.54 -14.40
N VAL A 19 3.89 9.32 -13.28
CA VAL A 19 3.27 9.34 -11.95
C VAL A 19 3.31 10.75 -11.39
N ARG A 20 2.14 11.32 -11.13
CA ARG A 20 2.02 12.57 -10.37
C ARG A 20 2.34 12.31 -8.89
N PRO A 21 3.03 13.22 -8.18
CA PRO A 21 3.40 12.99 -6.77
C PRO A 21 2.23 12.62 -5.86
N TRP A 22 1.04 13.18 -6.08
CA TRP A 22 -0.14 12.86 -5.28
C TRP A 22 -0.61 11.41 -5.47
N GLN A 23 -0.41 10.81 -6.66
CA GLN A 23 -0.76 9.40 -6.93
C GLN A 23 0.13 8.44 -6.14
N ILE A 24 1.38 8.85 -5.86
CA ILE A 24 2.29 8.12 -4.98
C ILE A 24 1.86 8.29 -3.53
N GLY A 25 1.50 9.50 -3.11
CA GLY A 25 1.01 9.73 -1.76
C GLY A 25 -0.23 8.91 -1.43
N VAL A 26 -1.23 8.92 -2.32
CA VAL A 26 -2.44 8.10 -2.18
C VAL A 26 -2.13 6.61 -2.23
N ALA A 27 -1.18 6.18 -3.08
CA ALA A 27 -0.75 4.79 -3.11
C ALA A 27 -0.10 4.35 -1.78
N VAL A 28 0.78 5.17 -1.20
CA VAL A 28 1.37 4.86 0.11
C VAL A 28 0.29 4.84 1.20
N LEU A 29 -0.64 5.79 1.18
CA LEU A 29 -1.74 5.87 2.13
C LEU A 29 -2.60 4.61 2.11
N LEU A 30 -3.04 4.16 0.94
CA LEU A 30 -3.88 2.96 0.79
C LEU A 30 -3.07 1.68 1.03
N GLY A 31 -1.82 1.63 0.58
CA GLY A 31 -0.91 0.53 0.87
C GLY A 31 -0.65 0.37 2.36
N ALA A 32 -0.47 1.48 3.09
CA ALA A 32 -0.33 1.48 4.55
C ALA A 32 -1.59 0.94 5.24
N LEU A 33 -2.78 1.37 4.80
CA LEU A 33 -4.04 0.84 5.31
C LEU A 33 -4.15 -0.67 5.11
N ALA A 34 -3.87 -1.16 3.90
CA ALA A 34 -3.85 -2.58 3.60
C ALA A 34 -2.81 -3.35 4.42
N GLY A 35 -1.65 -2.74 4.71
CA GLY A 35 -0.57 -3.38 5.47
C GLY A 35 -0.87 -3.48 6.96
N LEU A 36 -1.49 -2.45 7.54
CA LEU A 36 -1.86 -2.37 8.95
C LEU A 36 -3.05 -3.26 9.31
N LEU A 37 -3.95 -3.51 8.36
CA LEU A 37 -5.09 -4.39 8.56
C LEU A 37 -4.67 -5.89 8.61
N PRO A 38 -5.40 -6.74 9.35
CA PRO A 38 -5.24 -8.19 9.24
C PRO A 38 -5.65 -8.67 7.85
N LEU A 39 -4.94 -9.66 7.32
CA LEU A 39 -5.25 -10.25 6.01
C LEU A 39 -6.64 -10.89 6.06
N GLY A 40 -7.57 -10.31 5.30
CA GLY A 40 -8.97 -10.68 5.27
C GLY A 40 -9.79 -9.76 4.37
N LEU A 41 -11.08 -9.64 4.65
CA LEU A 41 -12.00 -8.81 3.84
C LEU A 41 -11.61 -7.34 3.84
N GLY A 42 -11.20 -6.78 4.99
CA GLY A 42 -10.79 -5.39 5.07
C GLY A 42 -9.63 -5.07 4.10
N THR A 43 -8.60 -5.91 4.08
CA THR A 43 -7.49 -5.75 3.13
C THR A 43 -7.92 -5.93 1.68
N LEU A 44 -8.84 -6.85 1.38
CA LEU A 44 -9.37 -7.06 0.04
C LEU A 44 -10.12 -5.82 -0.47
N VAL A 45 -10.95 -5.21 0.38
CA VAL A 45 -11.68 -3.97 0.07
C VAL A 45 -10.69 -2.85 -0.24
N VAL A 46 -9.59 -2.74 0.50
CA VAL A 46 -8.56 -1.73 0.23
C VAL A 46 -7.84 -2.00 -1.10
N PHE A 47 -7.53 -3.26 -1.43
CA PHE A 47 -6.97 -3.58 -2.74
C PHE A 47 -7.92 -3.29 -3.90
N LEU A 48 -9.22 -3.53 -3.73
CA LEU A 48 -10.24 -3.10 -4.68
C LEU A 48 -10.25 -1.56 -4.81
N ALA A 49 -10.14 -0.83 -3.71
CA ALA A 49 -10.02 0.63 -3.75
C ALA A 49 -8.75 1.09 -4.49
N ILE A 50 -7.60 0.44 -4.26
CA ILE A 50 -6.34 0.70 -5.00
C ILE A 50 -6.54 0.44 -6.50
N LEU A 51 -7.33 -0.58 -6.88
CA LEU A 51 -7.63 -0.89 -8.28
C LEU A 51 -8.52 0.17 -8.95
N LEU A 52 -9.45 0.76 -8.21
CA LEU A 52 -10.41 1.74 -8.72
C LEU A 52 -9.84 3.17 -8.71
N ILE A 53 -8.95 3.47 -7.77
CA ILE A 53 -8.33 4.78 -7.63
C ILE A 53 -7.13 4.85 -8.58
N ASN A 54 -7.01 5.97 -9.30
CA ASN A 54 -5.88 6.22 -10.20
C ASN A 54 -4.59 6.55 -9.40
N CYS A 55 -4.10 5.59 -8.61
CA CYS A 55 -2.87 5.67 -7.84
C CYS A 55 -1.81 4.68 -8.37
N HIS A 56 -0.56 4.88 -7.95
CA HIS A 56 0.54 4.05 -8.44
C HIS A 56 0.58 2.67 -7.75
N PHE A 57 0.20 1.62 -8.48
CA PHE A 57 0.11 0.24 -7.94
C PHE A 57 1.40 -0.24 -7.27
N GLY A 58 2.55 -0.01 -7.90
CA GLY A 58 3.84 -0.51 -7.38
C GLY A 58 4.17 0.07 -6.02
N THR A 59 3.89 1.36 -5.87
CA THR A 59 4.06 2.06 -4.60
C THR A 59 3.08 1.54 -3.55
N ALA A 60 1.82 1.28 -3.94
CA ALA A 60 0.82 0.77 -3.01
C ALA A 60 1.20 -0.63 -2.49
N PHE A 61 1.62 -1.55 -3.37
CA PHE A 61 2.09 -2.88 -2.98
C PHE A 61 3.39 -2.83 -2.15
N PHE A 62 4.31 -1.93 -2.48
CA PHE A 62 5.53 -1.74 -1.71
C PHE A 62 5.24 -1.21 -0.30
N ALA A 63 4.38 -0.20 -0.18
CA ALA A 63 3.93 0.32 1.11
C ALA A 63 3.18 -0.76 1.91
N PHE A 64 2.29 -1.52 1.28
CA PHE A 64 1.64 -2.68 1.89
C PHE A 64 2.65 -3.65 2.51
N GLY A 65 3.68 -4.05 1.76
CA GLY A 65 4.71 -4.95 2.25
C GLY A 65 5.43 -4.40 3.49
N ILE A 66 5.85 -3.13 3.45
CA ILE A 66 6.53 -2.47 4.59
C ILE A 66 5.61 -2.41 5.80
N PHE A 67 4.41 -1.85 5.66
CA PHE A 67 3.48 -1.67 6.77
C PHE A 67 3.00 -3.01 7.33
N ARG A 68 2.89 -4.06 6.50
CA ARG A 68 2.58 -5.41 6.96
C ARG A 68 3.68 -5.98 7.85
N LEU A 69 4.94 -5.82 7.45
CA LEU A 69 6.09 -6.25 8.26
C LEU A 69 6.18 -5.45 9.57
N MET A 70 5.84 -4.16 9.54
CA MET A 70 5.78 -3.32 10.74
C MET A 70 4.59 -3.64 11.66
N ALA A 71 3.44 -3.99 11.08
CA ALA A 71 2.22 -4.28 11.83
C ALA A 71 2.38 -5.50 12.72
N TRP A 72 3.16 -6.51 12.28
CA TRP A 72 3.34 -7.74 13.04
C TRP A 72 3.93 -7.53 14.46
N PRO A 73 5.06 -6.84 14.66
CA PRO A 73 5.55 -6.53 16.01
C PRO A 73 4.70 -5.48 16.74
N LEU A 74 4.04 -4.56 16.00
CA LEU A 74 3.18 -3.53 16.59
C LEU A 74 1.81 -4.07 17.02
N GLN A 75 1.47 -5.30 16.66
CA GLN A 75 0.12 -5.84 16.82
C GLN A 75 -0.32 -5.86 18.29
N LEU A 76 0.52 -6.43 19.16
CA LEU A 76 0.21 -6.55 20.60
C LEU A 76 0.42 -5.23 21.35
N VAL A 77 1.41 -4.44 20.96
CA VAL A 77 1.85 -3.25 21.71
C VAL A 77 1.02 -2.02 21.41
N LEU A 78 0.55 -1.86 20.16
CA LEU A 78 -0.07 -0.62 19.71
C LEU A 78 -1.42 -0.85 19.03
N ILE A 79 -1.50 -1.78 18.07
CA ILE A 79 -2.71 -1.98 17.26
C ILE A 79 -3.88 -2.45 18.14
N ARG A 80 -3.72 -3.54 18.89
CA ARG A 80 -4.80 -4.05 19.75
C ARG A 80 -5.23 -3.08 20.84
N PRO A 81 -4.32 -2.43 21.60
CA PRO A 81 -4.71 -1.41 22.58
C PRO A 81 -5.44 -0.22 21.96
N LEU A 82 -4.98 0.28 20.79
CA LEU A 82 -5.69 1.34 20.07
C LEU A 82 -7.07 0.89 19.61
N GLY A 83 -7.20 -0.36 19.15
CA GLY A 83 -8.48 -0.93 18.75
C GLY A 83 -9.45 -1.06 19.93
N ALA A 84 -8.96 -1.49 21.09
CA ALA A 84 -9.75 -1.55 22.32
C ALA A 84 -10.22 -0.14 22.74
N ALA A 85 -9.30 0.83 22.81
CA ALA A 85 -9.63 2.21 23.14
C ALA A 85 -10.64 2.82 22.14
N PHE A 86 -10.47 2.56 20.84
CA PHE A 86 -11.39 3.04 19.81
C PHE A 86 -12.79 2.41 19.95
N THR A 87 -12.85 1.12 20.24
CA THR A 87 -14.11 0.38 20.40
C THR A 87 -14.82 0.68 21.72
N ASP A 88 -14.10 1.03 22.78
CA ASP A 88 -14.72 1.41 24.06
C ASP A 88 -15.62 2.64 23.95
N HIS A 89 -15.26 3.57 23.06
CA HIS A 89 -16.03 4.79 22.78
C HIS A 89 -17.18 4.60 21.77
N LEU A 90 -17.36 3.40 21.18
CA LEU A 90 -18.48 3.13 20.28
C LEU A 90 -19.80 2.97 21.06
N PRO A 91 -20.93 3.49 20.53
CA PRO A 91 -22.26 3.21 21.07
C PRO A 91 -22.54 1.70 21.15
N GLN A 92 -23.37 1.29 22.10
CA GLN A 92 -23.68 -0.14 22.34
C GLN A 92 -24.17 -0.86 21.07
N ALA A 93 -25.02 -0.21 20.27
CA ALA A 93 -25.49 -0.74 18.99
C ALA A 93 -24.35 -1.02 17.98
N GLY A 94 -23.27 -0.22 18.01
CA GLY A 94 -22.08 -0.43 17.21
C GLY A 94 -21.24 -1.61 17.71
N LYS A 95 -21.14 -1.80 19.03
CA LYS A 95 -20.48 -2.96 19.64
C LYS A 95 -21.21 -4.26 19.28
N ASP A 96 -22.54 -4.26 19.40
CA ASP A 96 -23.37 -5.42 19.08
C ASP A 96 -23.26 -5.83 17.61
N PHE A 97 -23.21 -4.85 16.69
CA PHE A 97 -22.97 -5.11 15.27
C PHE A 97 -21.60 -5.75 15.00
N LEU A 98 -20.53 -5.25 15.65
CA LEU A 98 -19.18 -5.82 15.49
C LEU A 98 -19.11 -7.25 16.03
N VAL A 99 -19.78 -7.53 17.15
CA VAL A 99 -19.86 -8.88 17.74
C VAL A 99 -20.65 -9.82 16.82
N GLN A 100 -21.78 -9.38 16.26
CA GLN A 100 -22.57 -10.16 15.29
C GLN A 100 -21.77 -10.46 14.02
N ALA A 101 -21.06 -9.46 13.48
CA ALA A 101 -20.21 -9.62 12.32
C ALA A 101 -19.05 -10.61 12.58
N ALA A 102 -18.45 -10.58 13.78
CA ALA A 102 -17.37 -11.48 14.17
C ALA A 102 -17.84 -12.93 14.43
N THR A 103 -19.08 -13.11 14.88
CA THR A 103 -19.65 -14.43 15.23
C THR A 103 -20.34 -15.13 14.06
N THR A 104 -20.53 -14.45 12.93
CA THR A 104 -21.14 -15.04 11.73
C THR A 104 -20.16 -16.01 11.04
N PRO A 105 -20.52 -17.29 10.79
CA PRO A 105 -19.57 -18.34 10.38
C PRO A 105 -18.83 -18.10 9.06
N VAL A 106 -19.41 -17.35 8.12
CA VAL A 106 -18.73 -16.98 6.86
C VAL A 106 -17.71 -15.85 7.09
N LEU A 107 -18.03 -14.92 7.98
CA LEU A 107 -17.22 -13.75 8.31
C LEU A 107 -16.09 -14.08 9.30
N SER A 108 -16.29 -15.07 10.17
CA SER A 108 -15.28 -15.56 11.12
C SER A 108 -14.09 -16.24 10.43
N LEU A 109 -14.31 -16.88 9.26
CA LEU A 109 -13.24 -17.44 8.41
C LEU A 109 -12.25 -16.37 7.92
N PHE A 110 -12.67 -15.11 7.85
CA PHE A 110 -11.83 -13.98 7.44
C PHE A 110 -11.06 -13.33 8.59
N ARG A 111 -11.03 -13.94 9.79
CA ARG A 111 -10.31 -13.48 10.98
C ARG A 111 -10.57 -11.99 11.25
N LEU A 112 -11.84 -11.63 11.31
CA LEU A 112 -12.30 -10.30 11.72
C LEU A 112 -12.12 -10.14 13.24
N ASP A 113 -10.88 -10.20 13.72
CA ASP A 113 -10.55 -9.72 15.06
C ASP A 113 -10.85 -8.21 15.05
N TYR A 114 -12.03 -7.85 15.55
CA TYR A 114 -12.56 -6.50 15.43
C TYR A 114 -11.64 -5.46 16.09
N PHE A 115 -10.92 -5.84 17.15
CA PHE A 115 -9.87 -5.00 17.75
C PHE A 115 -8.66 -4.81 16.84
N ASP A 116 -8.22 -5.85 16.11
CA ASP A 116 -7.09 -5.73 15.18
C ASP A 116 -7.46 -4.86 13.98
N VAL A 117 -8.68 -5.00 13.45
CA VAL A 117 -9.21 -4.16 12.36
C VAL A 117 -9.40 -2.71 12.82
N ALA A 118 -10.07 -2.49 13.95
CA ALA A 118 -10.31 -1.16 14.51
C ALA A 118 -8.99 -0.46 14.86
N GLY A 119 -8.05 -1.20 15.45
CA GLY A 119 -6.73 -0.69 15.81
C GLY A 119 -5.88 -0.32 14.61
N GLY A 120 -5.87 -1.17 13.58
CA GLY A 120 -5.13 -0.91 12.34
C GLY A 120 -5.69 0.31 11.61
N PHE A 121 -7.03 0.43 11.58
CA PHE A 121 -7.71 1.60 11.02
C PHE A 121 -7.47 2.88 11.82
N ALA A 122 -7.53 2.81 13.16
CA ALA A 122 -7.27 3.95 14.03
C ALA A 122 -5.81 4.44 13.90
N LEU A 123 -4.85 3.52 13.90
CA LEU A 123 -3.44 3.86 13.68
C LEU A 123 -3.22 4.44 12.28
N TRP A 124 -3.87 3.87 11.26
CA TRP A 124 -3.84 4.44 9.92
C TRP A 124 -4.41 5.86 9.89
N LEU A 125 -5.52 6.15 10.57
CA LEU A 125 -6.12 7.48 10.61
C LEU A 125 -5.17 8.52 11.22
N LEU A 126 -4.44 8.14 12.28
CA LEU A 126 -3.40 8.98 12.89
C LEU A 126 -2.22 9.23 11.94
N LEU A 127 -1.85 8.23 11.15
CA LEU A 127 -0.73 8.30 10.21
C LEU A 127 -1.12 8.82 8.82
N ALA A 128 -2.40 8.89 8.48
CA ALA A 128 -2.90 9.15 7.14
C ALA A 128 -2.41 10.50 6.61
N LEU A 129 -2.67 11.57 7.37
CA LEU A 129 -2.27 12.92 7.00
C LEU A 129 -0.74 13.09 6.91
N PRO A 130 0.06 12.69 7.92
CA PRO A 130 1.51 12.82 7.83
C PRO A 130 2.11 11.96 6.73
N LEU A 131 1.59 10.74 6.50
CA LEU A 131 2.05 9.90 5.39
C LEU A 131 1.76 10.56 4.04
N LEU A 132 0.54 11.07 3.82
CA LEU A 132 0.16 11.68 2.55
C LEU A 132 1.03 12.90 2.23
N ILE A 133 1.21 13.79 3.21
CA ILE A 133 2.02 15.00 3.03
C ILE A 133 3.49 14.64 2.82
N PHE A 134 4.07 13.84 3.70
CA PHE A 134 5.50 13.52 3.67
C PHE A 134 5.88 12.78 2.38
N THR A 135 5.11 11.76 1.99
CA THR A 135 5.41 10.96 0.80
C THR A 135 5.26 11.76 -0.49
N THR A 136 4.23 12.62 -0.57
CA THR A 136 4.01 13.49 -1.73
C THR A 136 5.15 14.51 -1.88
N LEU A 137 5.54 15.16 -0.78
CA LEU A 137 6.64 16.14 -0.79
C LEU A 137 7.99 15.48 -1.07
N PHE A 138 8.24 14.34 -0.43
CA PHE A 138 9.46 13.57 -0.63
C PHE A 138 9.59 13.15 -2.10
N PHE A 139 8.53 12.63 -2.70
CA PHE A 139 8.57 12.18 -4.09
C PHE A 139 8.71 13.34 -5.08
N ARG A 140 8.05 14.49 -4.81
CA ARG A 140 8.26 15.70 -5.60
C ARG A 140 9.73 16.14 -5.57
N ARG A 141 10.34 16.18 -4.36
CA ARG A 141 11.75 16.54 -4.22
C ARG A 141 12.69 15.51 -4.87
N TYR A 142 12.35 14.23 -4.79
CA TYR A 142 13.03 13.16 -5.49
C TYR A 142 13.03 13.39 -7.01
N GLN A 143 11.87 13.73 -7.59
CA GLN A 143 11.76 14.04 -9.02
C GLN A 143 12.59 15.27 -9.42
N ASP A 144 12.61 16.31 -8.58
CA ASP A 144 13.34 17.53 -8.89
C ASP A 144 14.88 17.36 -8.79
N VAL A 145 15.37 16.61 -7.79
CA VAL A 145 16.80 16.53 -7.47
C VAL A 145 17.46 15.26 -7.96
N LEU A 146 16.85 14.11 -7.68
CA LEU A 146 17.50 12.82 -7.88
C LEU A 146 17.45 12.40 -9.34
N THR A 147 16.37 12.67 -10.07
CA THR A 147 16.26 12.30 -11.48
C THR A 147 17.32 13.00 -12.33
N GLN A 148 17.57 14.29 -12.07
CA GLN A 148 18.62 15.04 -12.77
C GLN A 148 20.02 14.52 -12.41
N LYS A 149 20.29 14.25 -11.12
CA LYS A 149 21.59 13.74 -10.67
C LYS A 149 21.86 12.30 -11.11
N LEU A 150 20.85 11.43 -11.07
CA LEU A 150 20.95 10.03 -11.49
C LEU A 150 21.13 9.91 -13.00
N ALA A 151 20.42 10.71 -13.80
CA ALA A 151 20.59 10.76 -15.25
C ALA A 151 22.02 11.17 -15.66
N GLN A 152 22.66 12.04 -14.89
CA GLN A 152 24.03 12.48 -15.15
C GLN A 152 25.11 11.55 -14.54
N SER A 153 24.72 10.62 -13.65
CA SER A 153 25.67 9.73 -12.98
C SER A 153 26.35 8.75 -13.94
N ARG A 154 27.65 8.53 -13.74
CA ARG A 154 28.44 7.57 -14.54
C ARG A 154 27.89 6.14 -14.40
N VAL A 155 27.37 5.78 -13.23
CA VAL A 155 26.78 4.47 -12.95
C VAL A 155 25.56 4.21 -13.84
N MET A 156 24.66 5.18 -13.98
CA MET A 156 23.47 5.01 -14.84
C MET A 156 23.85 4.88 -16.33
N LYS A 157 24.87 5.63 -16.78
CA LYS A 157 25.40 5.50 -18.14
C LYS A 157 25.98 4.11 -18.40
N VAL A 158 26.75 3.57 -17.46
CA VAL A 158 27.32 2.21 -17.58
C VAL A 158 26.23 1.14 -17.52
N LEU A 159 25.28 1.23 -16.58
CA LEU A 159 24.16 0.28 -16.48
C LEU A 159 23.30 0.26 -17.75
N SER A 160 23.06 1.42 -18.35
CA SER A 160 22.28 1.53 -19.60
C SER A 160 22.94 0.86 -20.80
N GLN A 161 24.25 0.61 -20.75
CA GLN A 161 24.99 -0.06 -21.81
C GLN A 161 25.00 -1.58 -21.68
N ILE A 162 24.64 -2.13 -20.50
CA ILE A 162 24.59 -3.57 -20.25
C ILE A 162 23.49 -4.21 -21.11
N TRP A 163 23.82 -5.34 -21.75
CA TRP A 163 22.90 -6.10 -22.60
C TRP A 163 21.59 -6.46 -21.88
N LEU A 164 21.68 -6.88 -20.61
CA LEU A 164 20.50 -7.23 -19.80
C LEU A 164 19.54 -6.04 -19.65
N PHE A 165 20.06 -4.83 -19.46
CA PHE A 165 19.24 -3.62 -19.33
C PHE A 165 18.57 -3.25 -20.67
N LYS A 166 19.29 -3.42 -21.78
CA LYS A 166 18.72 -3.23 -23.13
C LYS A 166 17.65 -4.28 -23.46
N ALA A 167 17.88 -5.54 -23.11
CA ALA A 167 16.92 -6.63 -23.30
C ALA A 167 15.66 -6.43 -22.46
N LEU A 168 15.81 -6.09 -21.17
CA LEU A 168 14.69 -5.75 -20.29
C LEU A 168 13.93 -4.53 -20.82
N ARG A 169 14.62 -3.46 -21.21
CA ARG A 169 13.97 -2.27 -21.78
C ARG A 169 13.22 -2.60 -23.07
N TYR A 170 13.77 -3.43 -23.96
CA TYR A 170 13.08 -3.84 -25.19
C TYR A 170 11.85 -4.71 -24.91
N VAL A 171 11.94 -5.61 -23.95
CA VAL A 171 10.82 -6.50 -23.56
C VAL A 171 9.73 -5.73 -22.80
N PHE A 172 10.07 -4.74 -21.97
CA PHE A 172 9.10 -4.09 -21.09
C PHE A 172 8.63 -2.70 -21.55
N VAL A 173 9.50 -1.94 -22.23
CA VAL A 173 9.21 -0.58 -22.74
C VAL A 173 8.92 -0.59 -24.24
N GLY A 174 9.53 -1.52 -24.99
CA GLY A 174 9.21 -1.76 -26.41
C GLY A 174 7.78 -2.21 -26.64
#